data_AF-A0AB34XL12-F1
#
_entry.id   AF-A0AB34XL12-F1
#
_cell.length_a   1.000
_cell.length_b   1.000
_cell.length_c   1.000
_cell.angle_alpha   90.00
_cell.angle_beta   90.00
_cell.angle_gamma   90.00
#
_symmetry.space_group_name_H-M   'P 1'
#
loop_
_entity.id
_entity.type
_entity.pdbx_description
1 polymer ?
#
loop_
_entity_poly.entity_id
_entity_poly.type
_entity_poly.pdbx_seq_one_letter_code
_entity_poly.pdbx_strand_id
1 'polypeptide(L)'
;MNPALLAGVVAIATLSAPLAIAQTTSPATASGHAEHLLADDHSWNGTPYDHYPTTRPMLSMIRLTIPAHSALPWHVHPYPNAGYVLEGTLTIEDRESGKKRTFHQGEAFAESVNDVHRGVTGDGQMVLLLTYAGSPGKPTSIPLPGQQKEY
;
A
#
# COMPACT_ATOMS: atom_id res chain seq x y z
N MET A 1 31.33 12.87 -90.60
CA MET A 1 32.11 11.72 -90.11
C MET A 1 31.41 11.21 -88.85
N ASN A 2 30.89 9.98 -88.88
CA ASN A 2 30.20 9.30 -87.76
C ASN A 2 31.26 8.90 -86.69
N PRO A 3 30.95 8.81 -85.37
CA PRO A 3 30.34 7.55 -84.91
C PRO A 3 29.44 7.59 -83.64
N ALA A 4 28.54 6.60 -83.62
CA ALA A 4 28.25 5.64 -82.53
C ALA A 4 27.67 6.12 -81.18
N LEU A 5 26.41 5.71 -80.96
CA LEU A 5 25.81 5.45 -79.65
C LEU A 5 26.66 4.47 -78.83
N LEU A 6 26.95 4.81 -77.58
CA LEU A 6 27.28 3.85 -76.53
C LEU A 6 26.09 3.78 -75.56
N ALA A 7 25.42 2.64 -75.53
CA ALA A 7 24.40 2.33 -74.53
C ALA A 7 25.10 2.00 -73.20
N GLY A 8 24.97 2.88 -72.21
CA GLY A 8 25.44 2.64 -70.84
C GLY A 8 24.44 1.79 -70.07
N VAL A 9 24.83 0.57 -69.71
CA VAL A 9 24.06 -0.28 -68.78
C VAL A 9 24.26 0.26 -67.36
N VAL A 10 23.19 0.77 -66.75
CA VAL A 10 23.19 1.17 -65.33
C VAL A 10 22.99 -0.09 -64.49
N ALA A 11 24.05 -0.54 -63.81
CA ALA A 11 23.95 -1.60 -62.81
C ALA A 11 23.40 -1.02 -61.50
N ILE A 12 22.16 -1.36 -61.16
CA ILE A 12 21.55 -0.99 -59.87
C ILE A 12 22.08 -1.96 -58.81
N ALA A 13 23.01 -1.50 -57.97
CA ALA A 13 23.46 -2.25 -56.81
C ALA A 13 22.40 -2.14 -55.69
N THR A 14 21.67 -3.22 -55.44
CA THR A 14 20.73 -3.30 -54.31
C THR A 14 21.52 -3.51 -53.01
N LEU A 15 21.64 -2.46 -52.19
CA LEU A 15 22.14 -2.58 -50.81
C LEU A 15 21.09 -3.31 -49.97
N SER A 16 21.30 -4.60 -49.69
CA SER A 16 20.53 -5.35 -48.71
C SER A 16 21.07 -5.04 -47.31
N ALA A 17 20.47 -4.10 -46.59
CA ALA A 17 20.77 -3.91 -45.17
C ALA A 17 20.14 -5.07 -44.36
N PRO A 18 20.90 -5.78 -43.51
CA PRO A 18 20.33 -6.85 -42.69
C PRO A 18 19.36 -6.25 -41.66
N LEU A 19 18.15 -6.78 -41.65
CA LEU A 19 17.14 -6.46 -40.64
C LEU A 19 17.64 -7.01 -39.29
N ALA A 20 18.13 -6.13 -38.42
CA ALA A 20 18.51 -6.50 -37.06
C ALA A 20 17.22 -6.82 -36.28
N ILE A 21 16.89 -8.10 -36.16
CA ILE A 21 15.83 -8.56 -35.26
C ILE A 21 16.36 -8.39 -33.84
N ALA A 22 15.88 -7.35 -33.14
CA ALA A 22 16.12 -7.21 -31.72
C ALA A 22 15.50 -8.40 -30.99
N GLN A 23 16.33 -9.34 -30.55
CA GLN A 23 15.90 -10.44 -29.70
C GLN A 23 15.61 -9.86 -28.32
N THR A 24 14.34 -9.67 -27.98
CA THR A 24 13.94 -9.35 -26.61
C THR A 24 14.16 -10.59 -25.76
N THR A 25 15.27 -10.63 -25.02
CA THR A 25 15.48 -11.66 -24.01
C THR A 25 14.47 -11.45 -22.89
N SER A 26 13.61 -12.44 -22.68
CA SER A 26 12.72 -12.44 -21.52
C SER A 26 13.56 -12.41 -20.24
N PRO A 27 13.16 -11.63 -19.21
CA PRO A 27 13.86 -11.63 -17.93
C PRO A 27 13.85 -13.03 -17.31
N ALA A 28 14.93 -13.39 -16.63
CA ALA A 28 15.02 -14.65 -15.91
C ALA A 28 14.07 -14.66 -14.71
N THR A 29 13.35 -15.77 -14.53
CA THR A 29 12.48 -15.97 -13.36
C THR A 29 13.32 -16.20 -12.11
N ALA A 30 13.01 -15.50 -11.02
CA ALA A 30 13.61 -15.68 -9.70
C ALA A 30 12.52 -15.68 -8.61
N SER A 31 12.79 -16.35 -7.49
CA SER A 31 11.95 -16.30 -6.29
C SER A 31 12.27 -15.07 -5.45
N GLY A 32 11.26 -14.49 -4.80
CA GLY A 32 11.44 -13.42 -3.81
C GLY A 32 11.74 -13.97 -2.41
N HIS A 33 12.35 -13.13 -1.57
CA HIS A 33 12.42 -13.34 -0.12
C HIS A 33 11.17 -12.73 0.52
N ALA A 34 10.53 -13.44 1.45
CA ALA A 34 9.36 -12.99 2.17
C ALA A 34 9.63 -12.92 3.67
N GLU A 35 9.32 -11.79 4.28
CA GLU A 35 9.21 -11.63 5.73
C GLU A 35 7.72 -11.51 6.07
N HIS A 36 7.23 -12.39 6.94
CA HIS A 36 5.84 -12.37 7.37
C HIS A 36 5.70 -11.46 8.59
N LEU A 37 5.26 -10.23 8.35
CA LEU A 37 5.13 -9.20 9.39
C LEU A 37 3.86 -9.36 10.25
N LEU A 38 2.79 -9.92 9.67
CA LEU A 38 1.51 -10.11 10.35
C LEU A 38 0.74 -11.28 9.73
N ALA A 39 0.17 -12.13 10.58
CA ALA A 39 -0.78 -13.17 10.21
C ALA A 39 -1.69 -13.42 11.42
N ASP A 40 -2.88 -12.81 11.41
CA ASP A 40 -3.74 -12.79 12.59
C ASP A 40 -5.23 -12.77 12.19
N ASP A 41 -6.08 -13.35 13.04
CA ASP A 41 -7.54 -13.38 12.94
C ASP A 41 -8.24 -12.54 14.03
N HIS A 42 -7.45 -11.90 14.89
CA HIS A 42 -7.92 -10.97 15.90
C HIS A 42 -7.10 -9.66 15.86
N SER A 43 -7.69 -8.60 16.41
CA SER A 43 -7.02 -7.32 16.57
C SER A 43 -6.02 -7.36 17.72
N TRP A 44 -5.13 -6.37 17.78
CA TRP A 44 -4.05 -6.28 18.76
C TRP A 44 -4.50 -6.41 20.23
N ASN A 45 -5.76 -6.12 20.53
CA ASN A 45 -6.35 -6.19 21.87
C ASN A 45 -6.93 -7.60 22.20
N GLY A 46 -6.88 -8.55 21.25
CA GLY A 46 -7.40 -9.90 21.36
C GLY A 46 -8.82 -10.10 20.84
N THR A 47 -9.49 -9.06 20.34
CA THR A 47 -10.86 -9.16 19.81
C THR A 47 -10.84 -9.84 18.43
N PRO A 48 -11.49 -11.01 18.25
CA PRO A 48 -11.57 -11.70 16.96
C PRO A 48 -12.31 -10.89 15.91
N TYR A 49 -11.86 -10.97 14.66
CA TYR A 49 -12.61 -10.44 13.53
C TYR A 49 -13.82 -11.32 13.19
N ASP A 50 -14.89 -10.69 12.73
CA ASP A 50 -16.09 -11.39 12.26
C ASP A 50 -15.98 -11.70 10.75
N HIS A 51 -16.28 -10.72 9.88
CA HIS A 51 -16.21 -10.90 8.43
C HIS A 51 -15.81 -9.62 7.70
N TYR A 52 -15.28 -9.79 6.49
CA TYR A 52 -15.14 -8.69 5.53
C TYR A 52 -16.49 -8.35 4.88
N PRO A 53 -16.68 -7.10 4.38
CA PRO A 53 -17.89 -6.73 3.66
C PRO A 53 -18.18 -7.66 2.47
N THR A 54 -19.46 -8.02 2.29
CA THR A 54 -19.93 -8.86 1.17
C THR A 54 -20.17 -8.07 -0.12
N THR A 55 -19.90 -6.76 -0.12
CA THR A 55 -20.01 -5.88 -1.29
C THR A 55 -18.84 -6.09 -2.25
N ARG A 56 -18.86 -5.40 -3.41
CA ARG A 56 -17.64 -5.23 -4.22
C ARG A 56 -16.51 -4.71 -3.32
N PRO A 57 -15.31 -5.32 -3.32
CA PRO A 57 -14.22 -4.87 -2.46
C PRO A 57 -13.62 -3.57 -2.99
N MET A 58 -13.19 -2.72 -2.06
CA MET A 58 -12.32 -1.58 -2.29
C MET A 58 -11.06 -1.79 -1.45
N LEU A 59 -9.94 -2.07 -2.12
CA LEU A 59 -8.64 -2.03 -1.47
C LEU A 59 -8.21 -0.58 -1.36
N SER A 60 -7.77 -0.17 -0.17
CA SER A 60 -7.28 1.18 0.06
C SER A 60 -6.03 1.13 0.92
N MET A 61 -5.09 2.02 0.62
CA MET A 61 -3.86 2.16 1.38
C MET A 61 -3.67 3.63 1.73
N ILE A 62 -3.38 3.91 2.99
CA ILE A 62 -3.23 5.26 3.50
C ILE A 62 -1.83 5.38 4.11
N ARG A 63 -1.06 6.36 3.63
CA ARG A 63 0.13 6.83 4.35
C ARG A 63 -0.29 7.94 5.29
N LEU A 64 -0.46 7.63 6.56
CA LEU A 64 -0.87 8.60 7.58
C LEU A 64 0.38 9.14 8.28
N THR A 65 0.49 10.47 8.39
CA THR A 65 1.57 11.13 9.12
C THR A 65 0.99 11.88 10.31
N ILE A 66 1.49 11.59 11.50
CA ILE A 66 0.99 12.13 12.76
C ILE A 66 2.15 12.88 13.44
N PRO A 67 1.95 14.14 13.91
CA PRO A 67 2.99 14.86 14.64
C PRO A 67 3.38 14.13 15.95
N ALA A 68 4.56 14.45 16.47
CA ALA A 68 4.98 13.99 17.80
C ALA A 68 3.99 14.43 18.89
N HIS A 69 3.96 13.68 19.99
CA HIS A 69 3.17 13.98 21.19
C HIS A 69 1.68 14.27 20.92
N SER A 70 1.11 13.60 19.92
CA SER A 70 -0.25 13.82 19.46
C SER A 70 -1.12 12.62 19.77
N ALA A 71 -2.37 12.87 20.13
CA ALA A 71 -3.41 11.85 20.19
C ALA A 71 -4.39 12.08 19.04
N LEU A 72 -4.64 11.05 18.25
CA LEU A 72 -5.72 11.08 17.28
C LEU A 72 -7.08 11.17 18.01
N PRO A 73 -8.11 11.75 17.37
CA PRO A 73 -9.47 11.75 17.92
C PRO A 73 -9.97 10.32 18.14
N TRP A 74 -10.86 10.11 19.11
CA TRP A 74 -11.47 8.80 19.32
C TRP A 74 -12.35 8.41 18.13
N HIS A 75 -12.15 7.22 17.60
CA HIS A 75 -12.85 6.73 16.40
C HIS A 75 -13.03 5.21 16.43
N VAL A 76 -13.71 4.69 15.40
CA VAL A 76 -13.84 3.26 15.11
C VAL A 76 -13.53 2.98 13.64
N HIS A 77 -13.05 1.78 13.34
CA HIS A 77 -12.95 1.27 11.98
C HIS A 77 -14.06 0.25 11.71
N PRO A 78 -14.78 0.34 10.57
CA PRO A 78 -15.87 -0.58 10.27
C PRO A 78 -15.44 -1.90 9.61
N TYR A 79 -14.14 -2.08 9.34
CA TYR A 79 -13.60 -3.23 8.60
C TYR A 79 -12.28 -3.73 9.20
N PRO A 80 -12.02 -5.05 9.18
CA PRO A 80 -10.69 -5.58 9.46
C PRO A 80 -9.64 -4.92 8.55
N ASN A 81 -8.55 -4.47 9.17
CA ASN A 81 -7.50 -3.72 8.51
C ASN A 81 -6.17 -3.96 9.23
N ALA A 82 -5.06 -3.66 8.55
CA ALA A 82 -3.72 -3.83 9.10
C ALA A 82 -2.92 -2.54 8.95
N GLY A 83 -2.15 -2.24 9.98
CA GLY A 83 -1.20 -1.14 10.00
C GLY A 83 0.24 -1.62 10.04
N TYR A 84 1.14 -0.80 9.50
CA TYR A 84 2.58 -0.97 9.60
C TYR A 84 3.21 0.36 10.01
N VAL A 85 4.04 0.35 11.05
CA VAL A 85 4.76 1.53 11.51
C VAL A 85 5.99 1.72 10.61
N LEU A 86 5.88 2.66 9.68
CA LEU A 86 6.96 3.02 8.77
C LEU A 86 8.03 3.87 9.47
N GLU A 87 7.61 4.72 10.40
CA GLU A 87 8.48 5.63 11.16
C GLU A 87 7.86 5.93 12.53
N GLY A 88 8.70 6.07 13.56
CA GLY A 88 8.29 6.50 14.89
C GLY A 88 7.70 5.40 15.77
N THR A 89 6.80 5.79 16.68
CA THR A 89 6.19 4.89 17.68
C THR A 89 4.73 5.28 17.87
N LEU A 90 3.87 4.26 17.94
CA LEU A 90 2.43 4.39 18.11
C LEU A 90 1.98 3.59 19.32
N THR A 91 1.33 4.23 20.28
CA THR A 91 0.53 3.54 21.30
C THR A 91 -0.93 3.58 20.90
N ILE A 92 -1.55 2.42 20.70
CA ILE A 92 -3.00 2.32 20.50
C ILE A 92 -3.65 2.13 21.87
N GLU A 93 -4.68 2.93 22.15
CA GLU A 93 -5.47 2.87 23.37
C GLU A 93 -6.90 2.43 23.05
N ASP A 94 -7.35 1.38 23.71
CA ASP A 94 -8.75 0.95 23.70
C ASP A 94 -9.51 1.67 24.82
N ARG A 95 -10.64 2.31 24.47
CA ARG A 95 -11.35 3.18 25.40
C ARG A 95 -12.11 2.40 26.48
N GLU A 96 -12.70 1.27 26.13
CA GLU A 96 -13.61 0.53 27.01
C GLU A 96 -12.84 -0.36 27.99
N SER A 97 -11.93 -1.17 27.47
CA SER A 97 -11.10 -2.08 28.28
C SER A 97 -9.93 -1.37 28.96
N GLY A 98 -9.53 -0.19 28.48
CA GLY A 98 -8.35 0.52 28.94
C GLY A 98 -7.02 -0.13 28.53
N LYS A 99 -7.06 -1.20 27.71
CA LYS A 99 -5.87 -1.84 27.16
C LYS A 99 -5.08 -0.85 26.31
N LYS A 100 -3.77 -1.00 26.33
CA LYS A 100 -2.85 -0.22 25.49
C LYS A 100 -1.76 -1.12 24.95
N ARG A 101 -1.34 -0.88 23.72
CA ARG A 101 -0.18 -1.54 23.13
C ARG A 101 0.63 -0.55 22.30
N THR A 102 1.95 -0.62 22.45
CA THR A 102 2.89 0.21 21.71
C THR A 102 3.53 -0.60 20.58
N PHE A 103 3.57 0.01 19.39
CA PHE A 103 4.20 -0.49 18.18
C PHE A 103 5.29 0.47 17.73
N HIS A 104 6.40 -0.08 17.26
CA HIS A 104 7.61 0.62 16.85
C HIS A 104 7.83 0.42 15.36
N GLN A 105 8.70 1.26 14.80
CA GLN A 105 9.13 1.14 13.42
C GLN A 105 9.48 -0.32 13.04
N GLY A 106 8.94 -0.78 11.92
CA GLY A 106 9.12 -2.14 11.44
C GLY A 106 8.03 -3.13 11.89
N GLU A 107 7.21 -2.76 12.88
CA GLU A 107 6.15 -3.63 13.37
C GLU A 107 4.85 -3.43 12.56
N ALA A 108 4.21 -4.55 12.22
CA ALA A 108 2.85 -4.59 11.72
C ALA A 108 1.88 -4.96 12.86
N PHE A 109 0.62 -4.54 12.71
CA PHE A 109 -0.43 -4.85 13.66
C PHE A 109 -1.79 -5.03 12.97
N ALA A 110 -2.60 -5.87 13.57
CA ALA A 110 -3.99 -6.06 13.20
C ALA A 110 -4.84 -5.05 14.02
N GLU A 111 -5.54 -4.15 13.34
CA GLU A 111 -6.19 -3.00 13.97
C GLU A 111 -7.57 -3.34 14.55
N SER A 112 -7.99 -2.58 15.56
CA SER A 112 -9.32 -2.63 16.16
C SER A 112 -10.45 -2.40 15.15
N VAL A 113 -11.51 -3.20 15.24
CA VAL A 113 -12.71 -3.12 14.40
C VAL A 113 -13.92 -2.95 15.30
N ASN A 114 -14.72 -1.92 15.06
CA ASN A 114 -15.88 -1.50 15.87
C ASN A 114 -15.59 -1.18 17.35
N ASP A 115 -14.38 -1.44 17.83
CA ASP A 115 -13.89 -0.99 19.14
C ASP A 115 -13.48 0.47 19.08
N VAL A 116 -13.89 1.25 20.08
CA VAL A 116 -13.48 2.66 20.20
C VAL A 116 -12.02 2.72 20.64
N HIS A 117 -11.17 3.27 19.78
CA HIS A 117 -9.75 3.39 20.07
C HIS A 117 -9.18 4.72 19.55
N ARG A 118 -7.92 4.97 19.86
CA ARG A 118 -7.11 6.04 19.26
C ARG A 118 -5.64 5.69 19.26
N GLY A 119 -4.91 6.29 18.32
CA GLY A 119 -3.46 6.31 18.32
C GLY A 119 -2.88 7.49 19.10
N VAL A 120 -1.79 7.25 19.82
CA VAL A 120 -0.98 8.27 20.51
C VAL A 120 0.47 8.12 20.08
N THR A 121 1.10 9.22 19.64
CA THR A 121 2.49 9.22 19.16
C THR A 121 3.48 9.54 20.27
N GLY A 122 4.69 9.00 20.13
CA GLY A 122 5.84 9.31 20.99
C GLY A 122 6.52 10.64 20.64
N ASP A 123 7.82 10.73 20.92
CA ASP A 123 8.62 11.96 20.82
C ASP A 123 8.94 12.38 19.38
N GLY A 124 8.79 11.48 18.41
CA GLY A 124 9.05 11.72 17.00
C GLY A 124 7.77 11.84 16.18
N GLN A 125 7.91 12.38 14.96
CA GLN A 125 6.88 12.16 13.94
C GLN A 125 6.66 10.66 13.77
N MET A 126 5.41 10.30 13.51
CA MET A 126 5.03 8.92 13.26
C MET A 126 4.38 8.82 11.89
N VAL A 127 4.74 7.76 11.16
CA VAL A 127 4.19 7.46 9.83
C VAL A 127 3.68 6.02 9.80
N LEU A 128 2.41 5.85 9.44
CA LEU A 128 1.80 4.55 9.19
C LEU A 128 1.62 4.29 7.70
N LEU A 129 1.64 3.01 7.35
CA LEU A 129 0.93 2.48 6.21
C LEU A 129 -0.26 1.67 6.71
N LEU A 130 -1.48 2.13 6.44
CA LEU A 130 -2.72 1.43 6.77
C LEU A 130 -3.29 0.80 5.50
N THR A 131 -3.82 -0.42 5.60
CA THR A 131 -4.44 -1.14 4.49
C THR A 131 -5.83 -1.62 4.85
N TYR A 132 -6.82 -1.31 4.02
CA TYR A 132 -8.22 -1.67 4.23
C TYR A 132 -8.75 -2.56 3.11
N ALA A 133 -9.55 -3.55 3.47
CA ALA A 133 -10.42 -4.31 2.57
C ALA A 133 -11.88 -3.88 2.80
N GLY A 134 -12.21 -2.68 2.32
CA GLY A 134 -13.51 -2.03 2.57
C GLY A 134 -14.48 -2.12 1.39
N SER A 135 -15.45 -1.19 1.38
CA SER A 135 -16.48 -1.05 0.34
C SER A 135 -16.37 0.30 -0.37
N PRO A 136 -16.65 0.39 -1.69
CA PRO A 136 -16.68 1.66 -2.41
C PRO A 136 -17.61 2.69 -1.75
N GLY A 137 -17.12 3.92 -1.58
CA GLY A 137 -17.91 5.04 -1.05
C GLY A 137 -18.21 4.97 0.46
N LYS A 138 -17.58 4.06 1.20
CA LYS A 138 -17.69 3.97 2.65
C LYS A 138 -16.40 4.46 3.33
N PRO A 139 -16.50 5.09 4.51
CA PRO A 139 -15.33 5.58 5.23
C PRO A 139 -14.52 4.41 5.81
N THR A 140 -13.22 4.60 5.91
CA THR A 140 -12.28 3.69 6.58
C THR A 140 -12.16 3.98 8.08
N SER A 141 -12.52 5.20 8.52
CA SER A 141 -12.52 5.63 9.92
C SER A 141 -13.75 6.49 10.21
N ILE A 142 -14.40 6.25 11.34
CA ILE A 142 -15.61 6.96 11.76
C ILE A 142 -15.34 7.61 13.13
N PRO A 143 -15.29 8.95 13.22
CA PRO A 143 -15.07 9.62 14.48
C PRO A 143 -16.28 9.50 15.40
N LEU A 144 -16.05 9.49 16.71
CA LEU A 144 -17.14 9.58 17.68
C LEU A 144 -17.85 10.95 17.63
N PRO A 145 -19.10 11.05 18.13
CA PRO A 145 -19.80 12.33 18.24
C PRO A 145 -18.95 13.39 18.96
N GLY A 146 -18.76 14.54 18.30
CA GLY A 146 -17.96 15.66 18.81
C GLY A 146 -16.43 15.52 18.63
N GLN A 147 -15.94 14.42 18.05
CA GLN A 147 -14.55 14.27 17.66
C GLN A 147 -14.29 14.80 16.25
N GLN A 148 -13.05 15.25 16.00
CA GLN A 148 -12.60 15.56 14.64
C GLN A 148 -12.40 14.27 13.83
N LYS A 149 -12.35 14.37 12.50
CA LYS A 149 -11.94 13.25 11.66
C LYS A 149 -10.48 12.91 11.94
N GLU A 150 -10.16 11.63 11.80
CA GLU A 150 -8.78 11.14 11.93
C GLU A 150 -7.86 11.70 10.83
N TYR A 151 -8.39 11.83 9.60
CA TYR A 151 -7.75 12.42 8.43
C TYR A 151 -8.79 12.98 7.45
#